data_AF-A0A2A4I373-F1
#
_entry.id   AF-A0A2A4I373-F1
#
_cell.length_a   1.000
_cell.length_b   1.000
_cell.length_c   1.000
_cell.angle_alpha   90.00
_cell.angle_beta   90.00
_cell.angle_gamma   90.00
#
_symmetry.space_group_name_H-M   'P 1'
#
loop_
_entity.id
_entity.type
_entity.pdbx_description
1 polymer ?
#
loop_
_entity_poly.entity_id
_entity_poly.type
_entity_poly.pdbx_seq_one_letter_code
_entity_poly.pdbx_strand_id
1 'polypeptide(L)'
;MYITNDMAAATATPLLHIDPPKIDPTIRKAEVERVIEIATAALTKTQRRKLGALSFAAARDDDDHFYFGQIRSEPVGASGVEFRFPLPARNTGHRDPAVVAAELFEGATRLSRSTRILKKLGGVYRELAEAAVAAGRGGIAEMRVVAIGATPGRTAEAFKMTVDVEMLGDDLTLGIERVTEFTDGGGVDRMEERLKALAAKHVGRRHVLARAKVAGSTGFIDDSATRVLDISGLGRAAALDMLRSDRQVDFSFGGDSGYDQMGGVYWDDGVVRGYIENRERGNIFRLESKVLLLERNRLPETIIASLPGRHLGEVVDIPFIPGNALILAVEESGEWLYLELEIGQSPIEETLVRDQDAFAT
;
A
#
# COMPACT_ATOMS: atom_id res chain seq x y z
N MET A 1 27.09 -27.31 20.18
CA MET A 1 26.69 -26.64 21.43
C MET A 1 25.35 -26.01 21.12
N TYR A 2 24.26 -26.66 21.55
CA TYR A 2 22.90 -26.20 21.29
C TYR A 2 22.63 -25.06 22.28
N ILE A 3 22.49 -23.84 21.78
CA ILE A 3 21.98 -22.73 22.58
C ILE A 3 20.47 -22.90 22.54
N THR A 4 19.93 -23.61 23.53
CA THR A 4 18.51 -23.54 23.85
C THR A 4 18.26 -22.15 24.41
N ASN A 5 17.68 -21.27 23.59
CA ASN A 5 17.05 -20.06 24.10
C ASN A 5 15.77 -20.47 24.81
N ASP A 6 15.90 -20.79 26.10
CA ASP A 6 14.78 -20.87 27.02
C ASP A 6 14.14 -19.48 27.09
N MET A 7 13.16 -19.20 26.23
CA MET A 7 12.20 -18.12 26.43
C MET A 7 11.16 -18.55 27.48
N ALA A 8 11.65 -19.02 28.63
CA ALA A 8 10.81 -19.24 29.80
C ALA A 8 10.37 -17.86 30.32
N ALA A 9 9.16 -17.48 29.94
CA ALA A 9 8.30 -16.51 30.60
C ALA A 9 8.99 -15.20 31.05
N ALA A 10 9.21 -14.28 30.11
CA ALA A 10 9.14 -12.88 30.47
C ALA A 10 7.68 -12.54 30.76
N THR A 11 7.30 -12.61 32.04
CA THR A 11 6.02 -12.17 32.61
C THR A 11 5.78 -10.65 32.51
N ALA A 12 6.33 -9.99 31.49
CA ALA A 12 5.99 -8.63 31.15
C ALA A 12 4.87 -8.70 30.12
N THR A 13 3.69 -8.22 30.47
CA THR A 13 2.62 -7.95 29.51
C THR A 13 3.25 -7.22 28.32
N PRO A 14 3.17 -7.74 27.08
CA PRO A 14 3.69 -7.01 25.93
C PRO A 14 3.03 -5.63 25.93
N LEU A 15 3.85 -4.58 26.11
CA LEU A 15 3.37 -3.21 26.06
C LEU A 15 3.05 -2.90 24.60
N LEU A 16 1.81 -3.17 24.24
CA LEU A 16 1.24 -2.86 22.93
C LEU A 16 1.23 -1.34 22.77
N HIS A 17 2.23 -0.79 22.08
CA HIS A 17 2.22 0.60 21.67
C HIS A 17 1.54 0.72 20.30
N ILE A 18 0.24 1.02 20.31
CA ILE A 18 -0.49 1.46 19.12
C ILE A 18 -0.42 2.98 19.07
N ASP A 19 0.21 3.55 18.05
CA ASP A 19 0.24 5.00 17.83
C ASP A 19 -1.15 5.48 17.37
N PRO A 20 -1.83 6.40 18.09
CA PRO A 20 -3.12 6.92 17.64
C PRO A 20 -2.97 7.79 16.37
N PRO A 21 -4.02 7.90 15.55
CA PRO A 21 -4.02 8.80 14.39
C PRO A 21 -3.80 10.24 14.85
N LYS A 22 -2.72 10.86 14.34
CA LYS A 22 -2.23 12.18 14.79
C LYS A 22 -3.17 13.36 14.47
N ILE A 23 -4.32 13.15 13.80
CA ILE A 23 -5.16 14.22 13.23
C ILE A 23 -6.65 13.90 13.39
N ASP A 24 -7.43 14.92 13.79
CA ASP A 24 -8.88 14.88 13.78
C ASP A 24 -9.45 14.97 12.34
N PRO A 25 -10.15 13.93 11.84
CA PRO A 25 -10.73 13.92 10.49
C PRO A 25 -11.73 15.06 10.24
N THR A 26 -12.46 15.50 11.28
CA THR A 26 -13.46 16.58 11.19
C THR A 26 -12.79 17.91 10.90
N ILE A 27 -11.70 18.20 11.62
CA ILE A 27 -10.92 19.42 11.42
C ILE A 27 -10.31 19.44 10.02
N ARG A 28 -9.75 18.30 9.58
CA ARG A 28 -9.14 18.20 8.26
C ARG A 28 -10.15 18.43 7.14
N LYS A 29 -11.36 17.86 7.27
CA LYS A 29 -12.43 18.05 6.30
C LYS A 29 -12.82 19.53 6.16
N ALA A 30 -13.02 20.23 7.28
CA ALA A 30 -13.38 21.64 7.27
C ALA A 30 -12.29 22.53 6.63
N GLU A 31 -11.01 22.23 6.89
CA GLU A 31 -9.89 22.94 6.26
C GLU A 31 -9.89 22.77 4.73
N VAL A 32 -10.07 21.54 4.25
CA VAL A 32 -10.10 21.22 2.81
C VAL A 32 -11.29 21.89 2.13
N GLU A 33 -12.49 21.82 2.73
CA GLU A 33 -13.68 22.50 2.23
C GLU A 33 -13.43 24.01 2.10
N ARG A 34 -12.77 24.61 3.09
CA ARG A 34 -12.43 26.04 3.06
C ARG A 34 -11.46 26.40 1.93
N VAL A 35 -10.44 25.57 1.67
CA VAL A 35 -9.50 25.76 0.55
C VAL A 35 -10.25 25.70 -0.80
N ILE A 36 -11.14 24.72 -0.96
CA ILE A 36 -11.96 24.55 -2.18
C ILE A 36 -12.85 25.77 -2.39
N GLU A 37 -13.53 26.26 -1.35
CA GLU A 37 -14.39 27.45 -1.42
C GLU A 37 -13.63 28.68 -1.91
N ILE A 38 -12.49 28.99 -1.28
CA ILE A 38 -11.68 30.18 -1.60
C ILE A 38 -11.19 30.10 -3.06
N ALA A 39 -10.64 28.96 -3.47
CA ALA A 39 -10.15 28.79 -4.83
C ALA A 39 -11.28 28.85 -5.87
N THR A 40 -12.44 28.24 -5.56
CA THR A 40 -13.60 28.24 -6.47
C THR A 40 -14.17 29.64 -6.67
N ALA A 41 -14.19 30.46 -5.61
CA ALA A 41 -14.63 31.86 -5.68
C ALA A 41 -13.70 32.72 -6.57
N ALA A 42 -12.40 32.42 -6.58
CA ALA A 42 -11.42 33.11 -7.43
C ALA A 42 -11.52 32.75 -8.93
N LEU A 43 -12.10 31.60 -9.27
CA LEU A 43 -12.21 31.14 -10.67
C LEU A 43 -13.33 31.87 -11.44
N THR A 44 -12.98 32.39 -12.62
CA THR A 44 -13.95 32.97 -13.56
C THR A 44 -14.98 31.93 -14.03
N LYS A 45 -16.16 32.39 -14.47
CA LYS A 45 -17.21 31.51 -15.02
C LYS A 45 -16.69 30.64 -16.19
N THR A 46 -15.83 31.21 -17.04
CA THR A 46 -15.20 30.48 -18.17
C THR A 46 -14.25 29.40 -17.69
N GLN A 47 -13.44 29.67 -16.66
CA GLN A 47 -12.52 28.66 -16.10
C GLN A 47 -13.29 27.53 -15.42
N ARG A 48 -14.31 27.84 -14.62
CA ARG A 48 -15.19 26.83 -14.00
C ARG A 48 -15.86 25.93 -15.02
N ARG A 49 -16.33 26.49 -16.15
CA ARG A 49 -16.90 25.70 -17.25
C ARG A 49 -15.87 24.76 -17.91
N LYS A 50 -14.59 25.12 -17.94
CA LYS A 50 -13.52 24.30 -18.55
C LYS A 50 -12.97 23.23 -17.61
N LEU A 51 -12.95 23.49 -16.31
CA LEU A 51 -12.38 22.60 -15.31
C LEU A 51 -13.42 21.66 -14.72
N GLY A 52 -14.64 22.13 -14.48
CA GLY A 52 -15.63 21.43 -13.66
C GLY A 52 -15.64 21.90 -12.20
N ALA A 53 -16.54 21.31 -11.41
CA ALA A 53 -16.60 21.57 -9.98
C ALA A 53 -15.39 20.95 -9.27
N LEU A 54 -14.80 21.69 -8.32
CA LEU A 54 -13.72 21.17 -7.48
C LEU A 54 -14.32 20.36 -6.32
N SER A 55 -13.73 19.20 -6.03
CA SER A 55 -14.11 18.30 -4.95
C SER A 55 -12.87 17.67 -4.32
N PHE A 56 -13.02 17.18 -3.10
CA PHE A 56 -11.98 16.37 -2.47
C PHE A 56 -12.12 14.90 -2.86
N ALA A 57 -11.01 14.28 -3.24
CA ALA A 57 -10.84 12.85 -3.36
C ALA A 57 -9.87 12.41 -2.26
N ALA A 58 -10.37 11.65 -1.30
CA ALA A 58 -9.51 11.06 -0.27
C ALA A 58 -8.44 10.17 -0.91
N ALA A 59 -7.27 10.10 -0.30
CA ALA A 59 -6.34 9.02 -0.59
C ALA A 59 -6.96 7.71 -0.06
N ARG A 60 -6.77 6.59 -0.76
CA ARG A 60 -6.67 5.31 -0.05
C ARG A 60 -5.39 5.36 0.78
N ASP A 61 -5.38 4.73 1.94
CA ASP A 61 -4.24 4.74 2.87
C ASP A 61 -2.96 4.06 2.32
N ASP A 62 -2.95 3.68 1.03
CA ASP A 62 -2.11 2.59 0.53
C ASP A 62 -0.99 2.93 -0.46
N ASP A 63 -0.77 4.17 -0.92
CA ASP A 63 0.08 4.32 -2.12
C ASP A 63 1.06 5.51 -2.19
N ASP A 64 1.40 6.16 -1.09
CA ASP A 64 2.56 7.07 -1.06
C ASP A 64 3.07 7.26 0.37
N HIS A 65 4.37 7.09 0.61
CA HIS A 65 5.04 7.51 1.85
C HIS A 65 4.80 9.00 2.21
N PHE A 66 4.25 9.78 1.28
CA PHE A 66 3.91 11.17 1.47
C PHE A 66 2.42 11.45 1.76
N TYR A 67 1.56 10.42 1.80
CA TYR A 67 0.13 10.48 2.07
C TYR A 67 -0.52 11.76 1.53
N PHE A 68 -0.99 11.80 0.28
CA PHE A 68 -1.69 12.98 -0.25
C PHE A 68 -3.14 12.65 -0.63
N GLY A 69 -4.12 13.27 0.03
CA GLY A 69 -5.44 13.46 -0.56
C GLY A 69 -5.35 14.36 -1.80
N GLN A 70 -6.39 14.43 -2.62
CA GLN A 70 -6.39 15.28 -3.82
C GLN A 70 -7.60 16.20 -3.83
N ILE A 71 -7.39 17.49 -4.11
CA ILE A 71 -8.48 18.28 -4.70
C ILE A 71 -8.47 17.98 -6.18
N ARG A 72 -9.62 17.55 -6.70
CA ARG A 72 -9.81 17.26 -8.12
C ARG A 72 -10.95 18.07 -8.69
N SER A 73 -10.96 18.26 -10.01
CA SER A 73 -12.15 18.70 -10.71
C SER A 73 -12.93 17.51 -11.27
N GLU A 74 -14.25 17.64 -11.38
CA GLU A 74 -15.03 16.72 -12.22
C GLU A 74 -14.49 16.77 -13.67
N PRO A 75 -14.45 15.64 -14.39
CA PRO A 75 -14.05 15.64 -15.78
C PRO A 75 -15.11 16.36 -16.62
N VAL A 76 -14.84 17.60 -17.05
CA VAL A 76 -15.78 18.39 -17.87
C VAL A 76 -15.20 18.68 -19.27
N GLY A 77 -16.03 18.50 -20.30
CA GLY A 77 -15.76 18.98 -21.66
C GLY A 77 -14.82 18.12 -22.50
N ALA A 78 -14.27 18.70 -23.57
CA ALA A 78 -13.59 17.99 -24.66
C ALA A 78 -12.22 17.38 -24.31
N SER A 79 -11.60 17.74 -23.18
CA SER A 79 -10.34 17.14 -22.73
C SER A 79 -10.56 15.79 -22.03
N GLY A 80 -11.66 15.64 -21.27
CA GLY A 80 -11.94 14.44 -20.49
C GLY A 80 -10.90 14.14 -19.40
N VAL A 81 -10.10 15.13 -18.99
CA VAL A 81 -9.03 15.03 -17.98
C VAL A 81 -9.39 15.90 -16.77
N GLU A 82 -9.29 15.32 -15.57
CA GLU A 82 -9.51 16.00 -14.30
C GLU A 82 -8.32 16.91 -13.95
N PHE A 83 -8.60 18.10 -13.43
CA PHE A 83 -7.59 18.83 -12.69
C PHE A 83 -7.28 18.09 -11.39
N ARG A 84 -6.01 18.02 -11.00
CA ARG A 84 -5.59 17.45 -9.72
C ARG A 84 -4.60 18.35 -9.00
N PHE A 85 -4.78 18.43 -7.70
CA PHE A 85 -3.90 19.15 -6.79
C PHE A 85 -3.61 18.26 -5.57
N PRO A 86 -2.35 17.84 -5.36
CA PRO A 86 -1.99 17.02 -4.22
C PRO A 86 -2.08 17.85 -2.93
N LEU A 87 -2.71 17.29 -1.91
CA LEU A 87 -2.87 17.87 -0.58
C LEU A 87 -2.35 16.87 0.45
N PRO A 88 -1.39 17.25 1.30
CA PRO A 88 -0.90 16.34 2.33
C PRO A 88 -2.10 15.83 3.15
N ALA A 89 -2.27 14.53 3.27
CA ALA A 89 -3.28 13.88 4.10
C ALA A 89 -3.08 14.30 5.56
N ARG A 90 -1.82 14.51 5.95
CA ARG A 90 -1.48 15.08 7.25
C ARG A 90 -1.53 16.60 7.23
N ASN A 91 -2.21 17.19 8.22
CA ASN A 91 -2.13 18.63 8.45
C ASN A 91 -0.66 18.94 8.74
N THR A 92 -0.01 19.69 7.85
CA THR A 92 1.38 20.10 8.08
C THR A 92 1.45 21.12 9.22
N GLY A 93 0.33 21.58 9.78
CA GLY A 93 0.27 22.55 10.88
C GLY A 93 0.85 23.93 10.51
N HIS A 94 1.27 24.13 9.26
CA HIS A 94 2.19 25.20 8.88
C HIS A 94 1.80 25.94 7.59
N ARG A 95 0.70 25.58 6.93
CA ARG A 95 0.26 26.28 5.70
C ARG A 95 -1.09 26.95 5.90
N ASP A 96 -1.11 28.27 5.71
CA ASP A 96 -2.32 29.08 5.67
C ASP A 96 -3.24 28.58 4.52
N PRO A 97 -4.51 28.23 4.79
CA PRO A 97 -5.48 27.85 3.76
C PRO A 97 -5.56 28.82 2.57
N ALA A 98 -5.33 30.11 2.79
CA ALA A 98 -5.30 31.10 1.72
C ALA A 98 -4.11 30.91 0.75
N VAL A 99 -2.95 30.52 1.27
CA VAL A 99 -1.76 30.20 0.46
C VAL A 99 -2.03 28.96 -0.38
N VAL A 100 -2.58 27.91 0.23
CA VAL A 100 -2.94 26.67 -0.48
C VAL A 100 -4.00 26.93 -1.55
N ALA A 101 -5.00 27.76 -1.24
CA ALA A 101 -6.03 28.16 -2.21
C ALA A 101 -5.46 28.96 -3.38
N ALA A 102 -4.44 29.80 -3.16
CA ALA A 102 -3.76 30.53 -4.22
C ALA A 102 -2.97 29.58 -5.15
N GLU A 103 -2.23 28.62 -4.61
CA GLU A 103 -1.54 27.58 -5.38
C GLU A 103 -2.52 26.74 -6.20
N LEU A 104 -3.64 26.33 -5.57
CA LEU A 104 -4.73 25.61 -6.21
C LEU A 104 -5.33 26.41 -7.37
N PHE A 105 -5.62 27.70 -7.15
CA PHE A 105 -6.15 28.61 -8.17
C PHE A 105 -5.18 28.81 -9.34
N GLU A 106 -3.88 28.98 -9.07
CA GLU A 106 -2.86 29.10 -10.10
C GLU A 106 -2.79 27.83 -10.94
N GLY A 107 -2.74 26.66 -10.29
CA GLY A 107 -2.72 25.38 -10.96
C GLY A 107 -3.96 25.15 -11.83
N ALA A 108 -5.15 25.42 -11.29
CA ALA A 108 -6.42 25.35 -12.00
C ALA A 108 -6.44 26.29 -13.22
N THR A 109 -5.94 27.52 -13.04
CA THR A 109 -5.83 28.51 -14.11
C THR A 109 -4.91 28.02 -15.23
N ARG A 110 -3.72 27.49 -14.90
CA ARG A 110 -2.78 26.92 -15.87
C ARG A 110 -3.44 25.78 -16.66
N LEU A 111 -4.10 24.85 -15.96
CA LEU A 111 -4.75 23.72 -16.59
C LEU A 111 -5.88 24.15 -17.56
N SER A 112 -6.67 25.17 -17.17
CA SER A 112 -7.75 25.74 -18.00
C SER A 112 -7.27 26.43 -19.29
N ARG A 113 -6.00 26.82 -19.36
CA ARG A 113 -5.36 27.42 -20.55
C ARG A 113 -4.78 26.35 -21.47
N SER A 114 -4.47 25.15 -20.95
CA SER A 114 -3.79 24.08 -21.68
C SER A 114 -4.73 22.98 -22.19
N THR A 115 -6.03 23.24 -22.31
CA THR A 115 -7.07 22.24 -22.66
C THR A 115 -6.79 21.47 -23.95
N ARG A 116 -6.20 22.11 -24.97
CA ARG A 116 -5.86 21.45 -26.25
C ARG A 116 -4.75 20.41 -26.08
N ILE A 117 -3.70 20.75 -25.34
CA ILE A 117 -2.58 19.84 -25.06
C ILE A 117 -3.08 18.68 -24.20
N LEU A 118 -3.86 18.99 -23.16
CA LEU A 118 -4.43 17.99 -22.26
C LEU A 118 -5.42 17.06 -22.94
N LYS A 119 -6.16 17.51 -23.95
CA LYS A 119 -6.98 16.61 -24.76
C LYS A 119 -6.13 15.57 -25.49
N LYS A 120 -4.99 15.99 -26.08
CA LYS A 120 -4.08 15.07 -26.77
C LYS A 120 -3.45 14.09 -25.79
N LEU A 121 -2.90 14.61 -24.68
CA LEU A 121 -2.30 13.76 -23.64
C LEU A 121 -3.34 12.83 -23.01
N GLY A 122 -4.50 13.34 -22.64
CA GLY A 122 -5.60 12.54 -22.10
C GLY A 122 -6.00 11.39 -23.01
N GLY A 123 -6.02 11.60 -24.34
CA GLY A 123 -6.24 10.53 -25.31
C GLY A 123 -5.17 9.44 -25.26
N VAL A 124 -3.89 9.83 -25.28
CA VAL A 124 -2.74 8.90 -25.19
C VAL A 124 -2.79 8.08 -23.90
N TYR A 125 -2.92 8.75 -22.75
CA TYR A 125 -2.95 8.07 -21.45
C TYR A 125 -4.21 7.20 -21.30
N ARG A 126 -5.34 7.57 -21.91
CA ARG A 126 -6.55 6.74 -21.92
C ARG A 126 -6.35 5.48 -22.73
N GLU A 127 -5.79 5.60 -23.93
CA GLU A 127 -5.50 4.43 -24.77
C GLU A 127 -4.57 3.44 -24.07
N LEU A 128 -3.50 3.95 -23.44
CA LEU A 128 -2.58 3.14 -22.64
C LEU A 128 -3.27 2.46 -21.45
N ALA A 129 -4.07 3.22 -20.68
CA ALA A 129 -4.80 2.69 -19.54
C ALA A 129 -5.81 1.62 -19.94
N GLU A 130 -6.59 1.86 -21.00
CA GLU A 130 -7.58 0.91 -21.49
C GLU A 130 -6.92 -0.36 -22.05
N ALA A 131 -5.78 -0.22 -22.73
CA ALA A 131 -4.99 -1.36 -23.20
C ALA A 131 -4.45 -2.21 -22.03
N ALA A 132 -3.95 -1.58 -20.96
CA ALA A 132 -3.48 -2.29 -19.77
C ALA A 132 -4.64 -2.98 -19.01
N VAL A 133 -5.74 -2.26 -18.81
CA VAL A 133 -6.93 -2.76 -18.11
C VAL A 133 -7.61 -3.90 -18.86
N ALA A 134 -7.48 -3.98 -20.19
CA ALA A 134 -8.09 -5.04 -20.99
C ALA A 134 -7.73 -6.44 -20.48
N ALA A 135 -6.52 -6.66 -19.98
CA ALA A 135 -6.09 -7.93 -19.39
C ALA A 135 -6.84 -8.30 -18.10
N GLY A 136 -7.35 -7.30 -17.38
CA GLY A 136 -8.10 -7.44 -16.13
C GLY A 136 -9.62 -7.35 -16.27
N ARG A 137 -10.18 -7.27 -17.49
CA ARG A 137 -11.64 -7.20 -17.71
C ARG A 137 -12.33 -8.55 -17.51
N GLY A 138 -13.62 -8.52 -17.13
CA GLY A 138 -14.46 -9.71 -16.90
C GLY A 138 -14.17 -10.47 -15.61
N GLY A 139 -15.08 -11.37 -15.19
CA GLY A 139 -14.89 -12.26 -14.03
C GLY A 139 -15.38 -11.70 -12.69
N ILE A 140 -14.85 -12.24 -11.58
CA ILE A 140 -15.34 -11.98 -10.21
C ILE A 140 -15.00 -10.58 -9.65
N ALA A 141 -14.05 -9.88 -10.25
CA ALA A 141 -13.70 -8.49 -9.95
C ALA A 141 -13.06 -7.91 -11.21
N GLU A 142 -13.67 -6.86 -11.77
CA GLU A 142 -13.20 -6.26 -13.02
C GLU A 142 -12.28 -5.07 -12.73
N MET A 143 -11.19 -4.98 -13.49
CA MET A 143 -10.35 -3.79 -13.53
C MET A 143 -10.99 -2.72 -14.41
N ARG A 144 -10.97 -1.44 -13.99
CA ARG A 144 -11.59 -0.33 -14.74
C ARG A 144 -10.80 0.95 -14.64
N VAL A 145 -10.67 1.69 -15.73
CA VAL A 145 -10.16 3.07 -15.68
C VAL A 145 -11.24 3.96 -15.08
N VAL A 146 -10.95 4.59 -13.95
CA VAL A 146 -11.90 5.47 -13.26
C VAL A 146 -11.72 6.91 -13.70
N ALA A 147 -10.47 7.37 -13.74
CA ALA A 147 -10.18 8.75 -14.08
C ALA A 147 -8.77 8.92 -14.66
N ILE A 148 -8.64 9.97 -15.45
CA ILE A 148 -7.34 10.48 -15.89
C ILE A 148 -7.29 11.92 -15.45
N GLY A 149 -6.26 12.26 -14.69
CA GLY A 149 -6.05 13.61 -14.20
C GLY A 149 -4.69 14.17 -14.57
N ALA A 150 -4.54 15.47 -14.36
CA ALA A 150 -3.29 16.16 -14.55
C ALA A 150 -3.06 17.19 -13.45
N THR A 151 -1.85 17.19 -12.91
CA THR A 151 -1.32 18.24 -12.03
C THR A 151 -0.34 19.09 -12.84
N PRO A 152 -0.43 20.42 -12.83
CA PRO A 152 0.57 21.27 -13.47
C PRO A 152 1.98 21.01 -12.91
N GLY A 153 2.95 20.83 -13.80
CA GLY A 153 4.34 20.59 -13.43
C GLY A 153 5.12 21.86 -13.14
N ARG A 154 6.43 21.70 -12.91
CA ARG A 154 7.38 22.78 -12.56
C ARG A 154 7.56 23.80 -13.68
N THR A 155 7.39 23.39 -14.94
CA THR A 155 7.48 24.27 -16.12
C THR A 155 6.10 24.47 -16.73
N ALA A 156 5.93 25.50 -17.54
CA ALA A 156 4.65 25.84 -18.18
C ALA A 156 4.10 24.70 -19.06
N GLU A 157 4.96 23.83 -19.59
CA GLU A 157 4.61 22.77 -20.53
C GLU A 157 4.63 21.36 -19.91
N ALA A 158 5.20 21.19 -18.72
CA ALA A 158 5.22 19.91 -18.03
C ALA A 158 3.91 19.69 -17.26
N PHE A 159 3.37 18.47 -17.35
CA PHE A 159 2.26 18.01 -16.52
C PHE A 159 2.68 16.72 -15.82
N LYS A 160 2.21 16.53 -14.59
CA LYS A 160 2.19 15.21 -13.95
C LYS A 160 0.84 14.58 -14.26
N MET A 161 0.83 13.61 -15.15
CA MET A 161 -0.36 12.86 -15.51
C MET A 161 -0.64 11.81 -14.44
N THR A 162 -1.92 11.55 -14.19
CA THR A 162 -2.39 10.58 -13.20
C THR A 162 -3.45 9.71 -13.84
N VAL A 163 -3.34 8.40 -13.64
CA VAL A 163 -4.37 7.43 -14.03
C VAL A 163 -4.84 6.73 -12.76
N ASP A 164 -6.13 6.82 -12.49
CA ASP A 164 -6.79 6.08 -11.41
C ASP A 164 -7.47 4.84 -12.00
N VAL A 165 -7.15 3.69 -11.44
CA VAL A 165 -7.67 2.40 -11.86
C VAL A 165 -8.37 1.72 -10.69
N GLU A 166 -9.62 1.34 -10.88
CA GLU A 166 -10.32 0.45 -9.96
C GLU A 166 -9.79 -0.97 -10.16
N MET A 167 -9.26 -1.57 -9.09
CA MET A 167 -8.76 -2.94 -9.06
C MET A 167 -8.79 -3.51 -7.64
N LEU A 168 -8.55 -4.82 -7.52
CA LEU A 168 -8.31 -5.48 -6.24
C LEU A 168 -7.04 -4.92 -5.57
N GLY A 169 -7.17 -4.50 -4.31
CA GLY A 169 -6.07 -4.16 -3.40
C GLY A 169 -5.37 -5.39 -2.81
N ASP A 170 -4.39 -5.16 -1.94
CA ASP A 170 -3.65 -6.22 -1.24
C ASP A 170 -4.52 -7.04 -0.27
N ASP A 171 -5.64 -6.49 0.18
CA ASP A 171 -6.66 -7.15 0.99
C ASP A 171 -7.74 -7.86 0.15
N LEU A 172 -7.57 -7.89 -1.19
CA LEU A 172 -8.55 -8.39 -2.17
C LEU A 172 -9.88 -7.62 -2.20
N THR A 173 -9.94 -6.41 -1.65
CA THR A 173 -11.11 -5.53 -1.81
C THR A 173 -10.94 -4.62 -3.02
N LEU A 174 -12.05 -4.30 -3.69
CA LEU A 174 -12.04 -3.37 -4.81
C LEU A 174 -11.80 -1.94 -4.35
N GLY A 175 -10.94 -1.23 -5.07
CA GLY A 175 -10.96 0.23 -5.12
C GLY A 175 -9.80 0.79 -5.92
N ILE A 176 -9.39 2.03 -5.62
CA ILE A 176 -8.61 2.84 -6.56
C ILE A 176 -7.11 2.76 -6.30
N GLU A 177 -6.37 2.26 -7.28
CA GLU A 177 -4.91 2.38 -7.38
C GLU A 177 -4.53 3.54 -8.30
N ARG A 178 -3.42 4.22 -8.00
CA ARG A 178 -3.04 5.46 -8.68
C ARG A 178 -1.63 5.39 -9.27
N VAL A 179 -1.55 5.56 -10.58
CA VAL A 179 -0.25 5.72 -11.27
C VAL A 179 -0.04 7.18 -11.63
N THR A 180 1.13 7.72 -11.31
CA THR A 180 1.48 9.09 -11.69
C THR A 180 2.84 9.19 -12.35
N GLU A 181 2.94 9.94 -13.44
CA GLU A 181 4.20 10.19 -14.14
C GLU A 181 4.23 11.61 -14.72
N PHE A 182 5.42 12.22 -14.77
CA PHE A 182 5.61 13.46 -15.50
C PHE A 182 5.64 13.21 -17.01
N THR A 183 5.16 14.16 -17.80
CA THR A 183 5.15 14.04 -19.27
C THR A 183 6.53 14.15 -19.93
N ASP A 184 7.58 14.49 -19.17
CA ASP A 184 8.94 14.65 -19.66
C ASP A 184 9.78 13.36 -19.53
N GLY A 185 10.85 13.30 -20.33
CA GLY A 185 11.91 12.29 -20.21
C GLY A 185 11.43 10.83 -20.23
N GLY A 186 10.48 10.46 -21.10
CA GLY A 186 10.00 9.08 -21.22
C GLY A 186 8.89 8.67 -20.25
N GLY A 187 8.18 9.63 -19.63
CA GLY A 187 7.12 9.28 -18.67
C GLY A 187 5.86 8.64 -19.26
N VAL A 188 5.70 8.62 -20.58
CA VAL A 188 4.67 7.80 -21.24
C VAL A 188 5.03 6.31 -21.13
N ASP A 189 6.28 5.96 -21.43
CA ASP A 189 6.77 4.57 -21.36
C ASP A 189 6.76 4.07 -19.91
N ARG A 190 7.21 4.89 -18.94
CA ARG A 190 7.12 4.54 -17.52
C ARG A 190 5.67 4.35 -17.04
N MET A 191 4.74 5.18 -17.52
CA MET A 191 3.33 5.03 -17.20
C MET A 191 2.80 3.69 -17.75
N GLU A 192 3.16 3.33 -18.98
CA GLU A 192 2.78 2.06 -19.58
C GLU A 192 3.32 0.87 -18.78
N GLU A 193 4.61 0.89 -18.41
CA GLU A 193 5.23 -0.15 -17.58
C GLU A 193 4.52 -0.32 -16.24
N ARG A 194 4.23 0.79 -15.53
CA ARG A 194 3.51 0.76 -14.25
C ARG A 194 2.08 0.24 -14.40
N LEU A 195 1.36 0.64 -15.44
CA LEU A 195 0.00 0.16 -15.70
C LEU A 195 -0.01 -1.35 -16.03
N LYS A 196 0.97 -1.84 -16.79
CA LYS A 196 1.15 -3.28 -17.02
C LYS A 196 1.44 -4.04 -15.73
N ALA A 197 2.27 -3.49 -14.85
CA ALA A 197 2.54 -4.09 -13.54
C ALA A 197 1.29 -4.15 -12.67
N LEU A 198 0.46 -3.09 -12.65
CA LEU A 198 -0.84 -3.12 -11.96
C LEU A 198 -1.79 -4.18 -12.54
N ALA A 199 -1.86 -4.30 -13.86
CA ALA A 199 -2.70 -5.32 -14.50
C ALA A 199 -2.24 -6.74 -14.12
N ALA A 200 -0.93 -6.99 -14.11
CA ALA A 200 -0.38 -8.27 -13.67
C ALA A 200 -0.70 -8.57 -12.19
N LYS A 201 -0.54 -7.58 -11.29
CA LYS A 201 -0.93 -7.70 -9.88
C LYS A 201 -2.42 -8.02 -9.74
N HIS A 202 -3.28 -7.30 -10.45
CA HIS A 202 -4.72 -7.53 -10.42
C HIS A 202 -5.08 -8.95 -10.88
N VAL A 203 -4.47 -9.43 -11.96
CA VAL A 203 -4.68 -10.81 -12.42
C VAL A 203 -4.23 -11.81 -11.35
N GLY A 204 -3.07 -11.61 -10.72
CA GLY A 204 -2.61 -12.43 -9.59
C GLY A 204 -3.63 -12.44 -8.44
N ARG A 205 -4.00 -11.26 -7.94
CA ARG A 205 -4.99 -11.06 -6.87
C ARG A 205 -6.35 -11.69 -7.20
N ARG A 206 -6.80 -11.65 -8.47
CA ARG A 206 -8.04 -12.32 -8.89
C ARG A 206 -7.98 -13.84 -8.72
N HIS A 207 -6.85 -14.47 -9.00
CA HIS A 207 -6.68 -15.90 -8.76
C HIS A 207 -6.73 -16.22 -7.27
N VAL A 208 -6.11 -15.37 -6.44
CA VAL A 208 -6.16 -15.51 -4.97
C VAL A 208 -7.59 -15.31 -4.46
N LEU A 209 -8.33 -14.30 -4.93
CA LEU A 209 -9.73 -14.08 -4.58
C LEU A 209 -10.63 -15.25 -4.99
N ALA A 210 -10.39 -15.86 -6.16
CA ALA A 210 -11.13 -17.06 -6.57
C ALA A 210 -10.88 -18.22 -5.59
N ARG A 211 -9.62 -18.45 -5.19
CA ARG A 211 -9.26 -19.46 -4.18
C ARG A 211 -9.90 -19.14 -2.83
N ALA A 212 -9.85 -17.89 -2.39
CA ALA A 212 -10.41 -17.44 -1.12
C ALA A 212 -11.93 -17.68 -1.07
N LYS A 213 -12.65 -17.34 -2.16
CA LYS A 213 -14.10 -17.60 -2.30
C LYS A 213 -14.45 -19.09 -2.25
N VAL A 214 -13.65 -19.95 -2.91
CA VAL A 214 -13.84 -21.41 -2.83
C VAL A 214 -13.62 -21.94 -1.42
N ALA A 215 -12.69 -21.35 -0.67
CA ALA A 215 -12.40 -21.69 0.72
C ALA A 215 -13.36 -21.04 1.74
N GLY A 216 -14.31 -20.19 1.31
CA GLY A 216 -15.20 -19.46 2.23
C GLY A 216 -14.46 -18.46 3.12
N SER A 217 -13.42 -17.81 2.58
CA SER A 217 -12.50 -16.93 3.30
C SER A 217 -12.38 -15.56 2.63
N THR A 218 -11.98 -14.55 3.40
CA THR A 218 -11.71 -13.20 2.89
C THR A 218 -10.28 -13.05 2.36
N GLY A 219 -9.40 -13.99 2.67
CA GLY A 219 -7.99 -14.00 2.31
C GLY A 219 -7.27 -15.16 3.01
N PHE A 220 -5.95 -15.10 3.04
CA PHE A 220 -5.12 -16.10 3.72
C PHE A 220 -4.23 -15.41 4.76
N ILE A 221 -3.79 -16.15 5.76
CA ILE A 221 -2.75 -15.73 6.70
C ILE A 221 -1.63 -16.76 6.67
N ASP A 222 -0.39 -16.29 6.58
CA ASP A 222 0.75 -17.19 6.64
C ASP A 222 1.17 -17.54 8.08
N ASP A 223 1.91 -18.64 8.20
CA ASP A 223 2.31 -19.18 9.50
C ASP A 223 3.31 -18.25 10.22
N SER A 224 4.06 -17.41 9.51
CA SER A 224 4.92 -16.38 10.14
C SER A 224 4.08 -15.23 10.71
N ALA A 225 3.07 -14.72 9.99
CA ALA A 225 2.12 -13.74 10.52
C ALA A 225 1.45 -14.27 11.80
N THR A 226 1.02 -15.52 11.74
CA THR A 226 0.39 -16.21 12.87
C THR A 226 1.32 -16.22 14.09
N ARG A 227 2.60 -16.60 13.92
CA ARG A 227 3.58 -16.59 15.02
C ARG A 227 3.87 -15.19 15.55
N VAL A 228 3.99 -14.19 14.67
CA VAL A 228 4.21 -12.79 15.06
C VAL A 228 3.06 -12.30 15.94
N LEU A 229 1.80 -12.58 15.56
CA LEU A 229 0.62 -12.23 16.35
C LEU A 229 0.53 -12.98 17.67
N ASP A 230 0.80 -14.29 17.65
CA ASP A 230 0.76 -15.11 18.86
C ASP A 230 1.82 -14.63 19.88
N ILE A 231 3.00 -14.18 19.43
CA ILE A 231 4.06 -13.63 20.29
C ILE A 231 3.74 -12.21 20.76
N SER A 232 3.11 -11.37 19.92
CA SER A 232 2.76 -10.00 20.32
C SER A 232 1.62 -9.95 21.35
N GLY A 233 0.87 -11.04 21.50
CA GLY A 233 -0.32 -11.09 22.34
C GLY A 233 -1.52 -10.36 21.75
N LEU A 234 -1.43 -9.85 20.51
CA LEU A 234 -2.56 -9.25 19.81
C LEU A 234 -3.44 -10.35 19.22
N GLY A 235 -4.69 -10.42 19.68
CA GLY A 235 -5.65 -11.38 19.15
C GLY A 235 -5.85 -11.21 17.65
N ARG A 236 -5.90 -12.32 16.90
CA ARG A 236 -5.98 -12.31 15.43
C ARG A 236 -7.15 -11.46 14.89
N ALA A 237 -8.32 -11.52 15.52
CA ALA A 237 -9.47 -10.72 15.12
C ALA A 237 -9.19 -9.21 15.25
N ALA A 238 -8.57 -8.77 16.35
CA ALA A 238 -8.19 -7.38 16.54
C ALA A 238 -7.12 -6.94 15.53
N ALA A 239 -6.12 -7.78 15.25
CA ALA A 239 -5.13 -7.51 14.23
C ALA A 239 -5.76 -7.38 12.84
N LEU A 240 -6.71 -8.25 12.48
CA LEU A 240 -7.42 -8.18 11.21
C LEU A 240 -8.32 -6.93 11.11
N ASP A 241 -8.99 -6.54 12.20
CA ASP A 241 -9.78 -5.31 12.25
C ASP A 241 -8.90 -4.07 12.12
N MET A 242 -7.72 -4.05 12.75
CA MET A 242 -6.71 -3.01 12.54
C MET A 242 -6.23 -3.02 11.09
N LEU A 243 -5.93 -4.20 10.53
CA LEU A 243 -5.49 -4.35 9.14
C LEU A 243 -6.53 -3.96 8.07
N ARG A 244 -7.80 -3.79 8.45
CA ARG A 244 -8.83 -3.20 7.56
C ARG A 244 -8.68 -1.69 7.44
N SER A 245 -8.14 -1.05 8.48
CA SER A 245 -7.96 0.40 8.55
C SER A 245 -6.52 0.81 8.22
N ASP A 246 -5.56 -0.04 8.58
CA ASP A 246 -4.12 0.16 8.40
C ASP A 246 -3.55 -0.96 7.51
N ARG A 247 -2.64 -0.64 6.60
CA ARG A 247 -2.02 -1.67 5.73
C ARG A 247 -1.09 -2.62 6.48
N GLN A 248 -0.52 -2.14 7.58
CA GLN A 248 0.39 -2.88 8.43
C GLN A 248 0.11 -2.59 9.90
N VAL A 249 0.38 -3.57 10.75
CA VAL A 249 0.41 -3.43 12.20
C VAL A 249 1.82 -3.76 12.66
N ASP A 250 2.48 -2.77 13.24
CA ASP A 250 3.85 -2.89 13.72
C ASP A 250 3.88 -3.22 15.22
N PHE A 251 4.82 -4.08 15.58
CA PHE A 251 5.11 -4.52 16.93
C PHE A 251 6.57 -4.25 17.23
N SER A 252 6.81 -3.76 18.44
CA SER A 252 8.15 -3.74 19.00
C SER A 252 8.24 -4.81 20.08
N PHE A 253 9.19 -5.72 19.92
CA PHE A 253 9.48 -6.78 20.87
C PHE A 253 10.78 -6.40 21.60
N GLY A 254 10.77 -6.35 22.93
CA GLY A 254 11.94 -5.90 23.68
C GLY A 254 11.92 -6.24 25.17
N GLY A 255 13.13 -6.45 25.70
CA GLY A 255 13.48 -6.44 27.13
C GLY A 255 14.18 -5.14 27.54
N ASP A 256 14.62 -5.06 28.80
CA ASP A 256 14.97 -3.85 29.57
C ASP A 256 16.04 -2.88 28.99
N SER A 257 16.65 -3.16 27.82
CA SER A 257 17.76 -2.36 27.25
C SER A 257 17.52 -1.70 25.89
N GLY A 258 16.36 -1.86 25.27
CA GLY A 258 16.06 -1.25 23.97
C GLY A 258 15.22 -2.16 23.10
N TYR A 259 14.56 -1.58 22.09
CA TYR A 259 13.71 -2.29 21.14
C TYR A 259 14.56 -3.24 20.26
N ASP A 260 14.85 -4.43 20.77
CA ASP A 260 15.83 -5.33 20.15
C ASP A 260 15.29 -6.02 18.88
N GLN A 261 13.97 -6.09 18.74
CA GLN A 261 13.30 -6.68 17.57
C GLN A 261 12.08 -5.85 17.15
N MET A 262 11.96 -5.59 15.85
CA MET A 262 10.77 -5.01 15.25
C MET A 262 10.12 -6.04 14.34
N GLY A 263 8.82 -6.20 14.42
CA GLY A 263 8.09 -7.06 13.48
C GLY A 263 6.69 -6.56 13.30
N GLY A 264 5.91 -7.24 12.49
CA GLY A 264 4.58 -6.78 12.19
C GLY A 264 3.84 -7.72 11.26
N VAL A 265 2.59 -7.39 11.00
CA VAL A 265 1.79 -8.05 9.98
C VAL A 265 1.28 -7.05 8.96
N TYR A 266 1.13 -7.47 7.71
CA TYR A 266 0.64 -6.62 6.62
C TYR A 266 -0.03 -7.44 5.53
N TRP A 267 -0.87 -6.81 4.73
CA TRP A 267 -1.45 -7.43 3.53
C TRP A 267 -0.46 -7.43 2.36
N ASP A 268 -0.31 -8.58 1.72
CA ASP A 268 0.43 -8.77 0.47
C ASP A 268 -0.34 -9.70 -0.47
N ASP A 269 -0.95 -9.13 -1.51
CA ASP A 269 -1.66 -9.87 -2.57
C ASP A 269 -2.67 -10.93 -2.06
N GLY A 270 -3.43 -10.58 -1.02
CA GLY A 270 -4.47 -11.41 -0.40
C GLY A 270 -3.98 -12.36 0.67
N VAL A 271 -2.73 -12.19 1.11
CA VAL A 271 -2.14 -12.93 2.23
C VAL A 271 -1.69 -11.95 3.30
N VAL A 272 -2.15 -12.13 4.54
CA VAL A 272 -1.57 -11.47 5.71
C VAL A 272 -0.23 -12.13 6.01
N ARG A 273 0.85 -11.36 5.94
CA ARG A 273 2.22 -11.82 6.12
C ARG A 273 2.85 -11.26 7.36
N GLY A 274 3.72 -12.04 7.99
CA GLY A 274 4.59 -11.60 9.08
C GLY A 274 5.92 -11.07 8.54
N TYR A 275 6.34 -9.90 9.01
CA TYR A 275 7.72 -9.45 8.90
C TYR A 275 8.37 -9.40 10.27
N ILE A 276 9.69 -9.61 10.31
CA ILE A 276 10.48 -9.50 11.54
C ILE A 276 11.90 -9.05 11.17
N GLU A 277 12.45 -8.14 11.96
CA GLU A 277 13.80 -7.61 11.86
C GLU A 277 14.44 -7.67 13.26
N ASN A 278 15.55 -8.38 13.36
CA ASN A 278 16.42 -8.36 14.53
C ASN A 278 17.65 -7.50 14.22
N ARG A 279 17.90 -6.47 15.04
CA ARG A 279 19.05 -5.56 14.90
C ARG A 279 20.12 -5.76 15.98
N GLU A 280 19.99 -6.82 16.78
CA GLU A 280 20.94 -7.16 17.82
C GLU A 280 22.33 -7.47 17.23
N ARG A 281 23.35 -6.88 17.84
CA ARG A 281 24.75 -7.02 17.39
C ARG A 281 25.16 -8.49 17.45
N GLY A 282 25.34 -9.10 16.29
CA GLY A 282 25.82 -10.47 16.13
C GLY A 282 24.73 -11.49 15.79
N ASN A 283 23.46 -11.08 15.62
CA ASN A 283 22.36 -11.95 15.16
C ASN A 283 21.35 -11.23 14.25
N ILE A 284 21.85 -10.53 13.24
CA ILE A 284 21.00 -9.79 12.30
C ILE A 284 20.28 -10.76 11.36
N PHE A 285 18.95 -10.69 11.37
CA PHE A 285 18.10 -11.32 10.38
C PHE A 285 16.92 -10.43 10.05
N ARG A 286 16.40 -10.55 8.82
CA ARG A 286 15.18 -9.87 8.38
C ARG A 286 14.35 -10.82 7.54
N LEU A 287 13.10 -11.06 7.94
CA LEU A 287 12.10 -11.68 7.07
C LEU A 287 11.18 -10.58 6.55
N GLU A 288 11.06 -10.51 5.22
CA GLU A 288 10.08 -9.67 4.55
C GLU A 288 9.48 -10.43 3.37
N SER A 289 8.16 -10.44 3.28
CA SER A 289 7.34 -11.26 2.39
C SER A 289 7.67 -12.75 2.49
N LYS A 290 8.63 -13.23 1.71
CA LYS A 290 9.09 -14.63 1.69
C LYS A 290 10.60 -14.75 1.72
N VAL A 291 11.31 -13.63 1.86
CA VAL A 291 12.77 -13.62 1.78
C VAL A 291 13.32 -13.41 3.18
N LEU A 292 14.05 -14.41 3.65
CA LEU A 292 14.81 -14.35 4.89
C LEU A 292 16.26 -13.96 4.57
N LEU A 293 16.66 -12.81 5.09
CA LEU A 293 18.02 -12.31 5.07
C LEU A 293 18.78 -12.84 6.29
N LEU A 294 19.95 -13.45 6.07
CA LEU A 294 20.88 -13.92 7.11
C LEU A 294 22.32 -13.49 6.78
N GLU A 295 23.15 -13.30 7.80
CA GLU A 295 24.59 -13.12 7.59
C GLU A 295 25.25 -14.41 7.07
N ARG A 296 25.98 -14.29 5.96
CA ARG A 296 26.71 -15.38 5.28
C ARG A 296 27.72 -16.08 6.17
N ASN A 297 28.37 -15.32 7.05
CA ASN A 297 29.52 -15.71 7.87
C ASN A 297 29.24 -16.92 8.78
N ARG A 298 27.97 -17.35 8.85
CA ARG A 298 27.45 -18.40 9.70
C ARG A 298 27.45 -19.78 9.04
N LEU A 299 27.58 -19.88 7.72
CA LEU A 299 27.43 -21.14 6.99
C LEU A 299 28.61 -21.39 6.01
N PRO A 300 29.25 -22.58 6.05
CA PRO A 300 30.20 -22.99 5.01
C PRO A 300 29.55 -23.10 3.62
N GLU A 301 30.31 -22.90 2.54
CA GLU A 301 29.82 -22.98 1.15
C GLU A 301 29.13 -24.32 0.83
N THR A 302 29.65 -25.42 1.36
CA THR A 302 29.06 -26.75 1.18
C THR A 302 27.68 -26.88 1.81
N ILE A 303 27.43 -26.13 2.90
CA ILE A 303 26.12 -26.07 3.54
C ILE A 303 25.20 -25.17 2.72
N ILE A 304 25.67 -23.99 2.29
CA ILE A 304 24.91 -23.02 1.48
C ILE A 304 24.36 -23.68 0.21
N ALA A 305 25.21 -24.41 -0.53
CA ALA A 305 24.81 -25.11 -1.74
C ALA A 305 23.77 -26.22 -1.51
N SER A 306 23.61 -26.69 -0.27
CA SER A 306 22.67 -27.74 0.11
C SER A 306 21.38 -27.21 0.76
N LEU A 307 21.22 -25.89 0.88
CA LEU A 307 20.06 -25.28 1.54
C LEU A 307 18.74 -25.46 0.77
N PRO A 308 18.68 -25.30 -0.58
CA PRO A 308 17.42 -25.51 -1.30
C PRO A 308 16.85 -26.91 -1.06
N GLY A 309 15.55 -26.98 -0.77
CA GLY A 309 14.82 -28.20 -0.44
C GLY A 309 14.86 -28.61 1.03
N ARG A 310 15.60 -27.90 1.90
CA ARG A 310 15.61 -28.16 3.34
C ARG A 310 14.55 -27.34 4.06
N HIS A 311 14.13 -27.84 5.22
CA HIS A 311 13.34 -27.06 6.16
C HIS A 311 14.23 -26.08 6.93
N LEU A 312 13.72 -24.88 7.18
CA LEU A 312 14.47 -23.81 7.83
C LEU A 312 15.01 -24.21 9.21
N GLY A 313 14.21 -24.94 10.01
CA GLY A 313 14.58 -25.40 11.35
C GLY A 313 15.75 -26.38 11.38
N GLU A 314 16.13 -26.97 10.25
CA GLU A 314 17.37 -27.77 10.13
C GLU A 314 18.62 -26.91 9.99
N VAL A 315 18.45 -25.63 9.65
CA VAL A 315 19.52 -24.68 9.32
C VAL A 315 19.66 -23.65 10.44
N VAL A 316 18.55 -23.03 10.82
CA VAL A 316 18.49 -21.98 11.85
C VAL A 316 17.13 -22.02 12.55
N ASP A 317 17.13 -21.84 13.86
CA ASP A 317 15.92 -21.68 14.65
C ASP A 317 15.64 -20.20 14.88
N ILE A 318 14.56 -19.69 14.28
CA ILE A 318 14.10 -18.31 14.44
C ILE A 318 12.67 -18.39 14.98
N PRO A 319 12.40 -17.95 16.24
CA PRO A 319 11.11 -18.16 16.89
C PRO A 319 9.88 -17.69 16.09
N PHE A 320 10.03 -16.59 15.37
CA PHE A 320 8.99 -15.94 14.57
C PHE A 320 8.71 -16.61 13.23
N ILE A 321 9.57 -17.54 12.79
CA ILE A 321 9.45 -18.20 11.49
C ILE A 321 9.18 -19.69 11.72
N PRO A 322 8.18 -20.27 11.05
CA PRO A 322 7.94 -21.71 11.15
C PRO A 322 9.16 -22.52 10.73
N GLY A 323 9.66 -23.38 11.62
CA GLY A 323 10.82 -24.23 11.34
C GLY A 323 10.58 -25.22 10.18
N ASN A 324 9.33 -25.52 9.84
CA ASN A 324 8.95 -26.32 8.69
C ASN A 324 8.89 -25.52 7.37
N ALA A 325 9.17 -24.21 7.36
CA ALA A 325 9.28 -23.43 6.13
C ALA A 325 10.32 -24.05 5.20
N LEU A 326 9.98 -24.25 3.92
CA LEU A 326 10.87 -24.86 2.94
C LEU A 326 11.74 -23.78 2.29
N ILE A 327 13.05 -24.00 2.21
CA ILE A 327 13.95 -23.11 1.47
C ILE A 327 13.85 -23.45 -0.02
N LEU A 328 13.34 -22.53 -0.83
CA LEU A 328 13.16 -22.72 -2.27
C LEU A 328 14.41 -22.34 -3.07
N ALA A 329 15.03 -21.23 -2.71
CA ALA A 329 16.19 -20.68 -3.41
C ALA A 329 17.11 -19.95 -2.44
N VAL A 330 18.39 -19.82 -2.85
CA VAL A 330 19.41 -19.08 -2.12
C VAL A 330 20.15 -18.17 -3.08
N GLU A 331 20.23 -16.90 -2.74
CA GLU A 331 21.07 -15.92 -3.43
C GLU A 331 22.11 -15.36 -2.44
N GLU A 332 23.37 -15.29 -2.88
CA GLU A 332 24.47 -14.72 -2.11
C GLU A 332 24.78 -13.30 -2.63
N SER A 333 24.85 -12.33 -1.72
CA SER A 333 25.29 -10.97 -2.06
C SER A 333 26.14 -10.37 -0.92
N GLY A 334 27.45 -10.37 -1.13
CA GLY A 334 28.43 -9.90 -0.15
C GLY A 334 28.40 -10.74 1.13
N GLU A 335 28.08 -10.10 2.25
CA GLU A 335 27.99 -10.72 3.58
C GLU A 335 26.60 -11.30 3.87
N TRP A 336 25.69 -11.32 2.90
CA TRP A 336 24.28 -11.68 3.10
C TRP A 336 23.86 -12.89 2.26
N LEU A 337 22.99 -13.71 2.87
CA LEU A 337 22.25 -14.79 2.25
C LEU A 337 20.77 -14.41 2.19
N TYR A 338 20.19 -14.49 1.00
CA TYR A 338 18.77 -14.29 0.75
C TYR A 338 18.15 -15.67 0.53
N LEU A 339 17.36 -16.13 1.49
CA LEU A 339 16.66 -17.40 1.42
C LEU A 339 15.21 -17.15 1.02
N GLU A 340 14.79 -17.62 -0.15
CA GLU A 340 13.37 -17.63 -0.51
C GLU A 340 12.68 -18.79 0.21
N LEU A 341 11.62 -18.50 0.95
CA LEU A 341 10.90 -19.45 1.79
C LEU A 341 9.49 -19.73 1.26
N GLU A 342 9.10 -21.00 1.28
CA GLU A 342 7.69 -21.40 1.25
C GLU A 342 7.17 -21.52 2.69
N ILE A 343 6.27 -20.61 3.05
CA ILE A 343 5.63 -20.55 4.36
C ILE A 343 4.18 -21.02 4.20
N GLY A 344 3.73 -21.91 5.11
CA GLY A 344 2.37 -22.43 5.13
C GLY A 344 1.33 -21.31 5.25
N GLN A 345 0.15 -21.54 4.68
CA GLN A 345 -0.95 -20.58 4.66
C GLN A 345 -2.24 -21.24 5.11
N SER A 346 -3.05 -20.51 5.87
CA SER A 346 -4.39 -20.92 6.27
C SER A 346 -5.42 -19.88 5.83
N PRO A 347 -6.67 -20.29 5.51
CA PRO A 347 -7.73 -19.35 5.16
C PRO A 347 -8.09 -18.48 6.37
N ILE A 348 -8.33 -17.19 6.13
CA ILE A 348 -8.92 -16.29 7.13
C ILE A 348 -10.43 -16.51 7.11
N GLU A 349 -10.96 -17.10 8.19
CA GLU A 349 -12.39 -17.31 8.32
C GLU A 349 -13.15 -15.98 8.21
N GLU A 350 -14.22 -15.98 7.41
CA GLU A 350 -15.11 -14.85 7.33
C GLU A 350 -15.85 -14.72 8.66
N THR A 351 -15.36 -13.87 9.57
CA THR A 351 -16.13 -13.47 10.74
C THR A 351 -17.33 -12.71 10.22
N LEU A 352 -18.44 -13.42 10.05
CA LEU A 352 -19.76 -12.85 9.82
C LEU A 352 -20.04 -11.90 10.98
N VAL A 353 -19.76 -10.61 10.80
CA VAL A 353 -20.39 -9.54 11.59
C VAL A 353 -21.84 -9.46 11.11
N ARG A 354 -22.61 -10.49 11.44
CA ARG A 354 -24.07 -10.38 11.57
C ARG A 354 -24.31 -9.96 13.01
N ASP A 355 -24.59 -8.68 13.18
CA ASP A 355 -25.48 -8.10 14.20
C ASP A 355 -25.00 -6.69 14.57
N GLN A 356 -25.45 -5.66 13.84
CA GLN A 356 -25.72 -4.32 14.41
C GLN A 356 -26.82 -3.51 13.68
N ASP A 357 -27.50 -4.01 12.64
CA ASP A 357 -28.71 -3.36 12.07
C ASP A 357 -30.02 -3.76 12.78
N ALA A 358 -29.95 -4.33 13.99
CA ALA A 358 -31.14 -4.62 14.79
C ALA A 358 -31.66 -3.42 15.61
N PHE A 359 -31.07 -2.23 15.51
CA PHE A 359 -31.58 -1.03 16.18
C PHE A 359 -31.43 0.25 15.35
N ALA A 360 -32.35 0.46 14.41
CA ALA A 360 -32.92 1.78 14.13
C ALA A 360 -34.27 1.60 13.41
N THR A 361 -35.32 1.50 14.21
CA THR A 361 -36.69 1.84 13.78
C THR A 361 -36.89 3.34 13.97
#